data_AF-A2C864-F1
#
_entry.id   AF-A2C864-F1
#
_cell.length_a   1.000
_cell.length_b   1.000
_cell.length_c   1.000
_cell.angle_alpha   90.00
_cell.angle_beta   90.00
_cell.angle_gamma   90.00
#
_symmetry.space_group_name_H-M   'P 1'
#
loop_
_entity.id
_entity.type
_entity.pdbx_description
1 polymer ?
#
loop_
_entity_poly.entity_id
_entity_poly.type
_entity_poly.pdbx_seq_one_letter_code
_entity_poly.pdbx_strand_id
1 'polypeptide(L)' 'MAPQRLLYRLVALDGTPHPVLDAPYESEEAALAAAKNWCDGQGLKCSISQRAIGVEVMTRSGSWRTVGYPRN' A
#
# COMPACT_ATOMS: atom_id res chain seq x y z
N MET A 1 -8.97 20.99 -13.56
CA MET A 1 -8.67 20.46 -12.21
C MET A 1 -7.51 19.49 -12.36
N ALA A 2 -6.30 19.83 -11.91
CA ALA A 2 -5.17 18.91 -12.01
C ALA A 2 -5.46 17.68 -11.13
N PRO A 3 -5.17 16.45 -11.60
CA PRO A 3 -5.23 15.28 -10.74
C PRO A 3 -4.27 15.54 -9.58
N GLN A 4 -4.83 15.59 -8.39
CA GLN A 4 -4.05 15.80 -7.19
C GLN A 4 -3.19 14.57 -7.04
N ARG A 5 -1.87 14.75 -6.98
CA ARG A 5 -0.93 13.64 -6.78
C ARG A 5 -1.13 13.09 -5.38
N LEU A 6 -2.01 12.09 -5.26
CA LEU A 6 -2.20 11.31 -4.06
C LEU A 6 -0.99 10.38 -3.97
N LEU A 7 -0.19 10.56 -2.91
CA LEU A 7 0.95 9.68 -2.65
C LEU A 7 0.46 8.54 -1.78
N TYR A 8 0.63 7.32 -2.26
CA TYR A 8 0.28 6.10 -1.55
C TYR A 8 1.56 5.44 -1.06
N ARG A 9 1.51 4.79 0.10
CA ARG A 9 2.59 3.94 0.60
C ARG A 9 2.02 2.65 1.16
N LEU A 10 2.84 1.61 1.18
CA LEU A 10 2.48 0.32 1.75
C LEU A 10 3.09 0.20 3.13
N VAL A 11 2.24 -0.10 4.11
CA VAL A 11 2.61 -0.29 5.51
C VAL A 11 2.28 -1.70 5.96
N ALA A 12 2.97 -2.18 6.99
CA ALA A 12 2.54 -3.36 7.71
C ALA A 12 1.31 -3.06 8.59
N LEU A 13 0.64 -4.11 9.07
CA LEU A 13 -0.59 -4.03 9.89
C LEU A 13 -0.33 -3.35 11.23
N ASP A 14 0.91 -3.32 11.68
CA ASP A 14 1.30 -2.59 12.89
C ASP A 14 1.49 -1.08 12.65
N GLY A 15 1.36 -0.62 11.39
CA GLY A 15 1.56 0.75 10.99
C GLY A 15 3.01 1.12 10.72
N THR A 16 3.95 0.15 10.76
CA THR A 16 5.33 0.40 10.34
C THR A 16 5.47 0.44 8.82
N PRO A 17 6.41 1.26 8.29
CA PRO A 17 6.73 1.27 6.87
C PRO A 17 7.20 -0.12 6.42
N HIS A 18 6.63 -0.63 5.33
CA HIS A 18 6.96 -1.97 4.86
C HIS A 18 8.39 -1.99 4.29
N PRO A 19 9.33 -2.80 4.80
CA PRO A 19 10.76 -2.67 4.49
C PRO A 19 11.13 -2.85 3.01
N VAL A 20 10.25 -3.49 2.23
CA VAL A 20 10.43 -3.73 0.78
C VAL A 20 9.50 -2.87 -0.08
N LEU A 21 8.40 -2.37 0.48
CA LEU A 21 7.30 -1.75 -0.26
C LEU A 21 7.03 -0.30 0.22
N ASP A 22 7.88 0.24 1.07
CA ASP A 22 7.88 1.64 1.51
C ASP A 22 8.39 2.56 0.38
N ALA A 23 7.63 2.57 -0.71
CA ALA A 23 7.85 3.44 -1.86
C ALA A 23 6.65 4.39 -2.01
N PRO A 24 6.89 5.63 -2.48
CA PRO A 24 5.82 6.55 -2.84
C PRO A 24 5.19 6.11 -4.18
N TYR A 25 3.96 5.66 -4.14
CA TYR A 25 3.15 5.34 -5.31
C TYR A 25 2.24 6.52 -5.64
N GLU A 26 2.04 6.80 -6.93
CA GLU A 26 1.16 7.88 -7.39
C GLU A 26 -0.31 7.48 -7.51
N SER A 27 -0.59 6.18 -7.39
CA SER A 27 -1.92 5.58 -7.50
C SER A 27 -2.10 4.40 -6.54
N GLU A 28 -3.33 4.19 -6.08
CA GLU A 28 -3.71 3.01 -5.29
C GLU A 28 -3.43 1.71 -6.06
N GLU A 29 -3.69 1.71 -7.37
CA GLU A 29 -3.45 0.59 -8.28
C GLU A 29 -1.98 0.16 -8.31
N ALA A 30 -1.06 1.13 -8.32
CA ALA A 30 0.38 0.88 -8.32
C ALA A 30 0.83 0.30 -6.98
N ALA A 31 0.28 0.80 -5.86
CA ALA A 31 0.52 0.23 -4.54
C ALA A 31 -0.03 -1.21 -4.43
N LEU A 32 -1.26 -1.46 -4.90
CA LEU A 32 -1.86 -2.80 -4.95
C LEU A 32 -1.08 -3.77 -5.83
N ALA A 33 -0.66 -3.34 -7.02
CA ALA A 33 0.14 -4.14 -7.93
C ALA A 33 1.49 -4.51 -7.32
N ALA A 34 2.15 -3.57 -6.64
CA ALA A 34 3.41 -3.83 -5.95
C ALA A 34 3.22 -4.80 -4.77
N ALA A 35 2.17 -4.63 -3.97
CA ALA A 35 1.83 -5.55 -2.89
C ALA A 35 1.57 -6.97 -3.42
N LYS A 36 0.81 -7.09 -4.53
CA LYS A 36 0.53 -8.37 -5.18
C LYS A 36 1.81 -9.01 -5.76
N ASN A 37 2.63 -8.24 -6.46
CA ASN A 37 3.88 -8.70 -7.06
C ASN A 37 4.89 -9.16 -6.00
N TRP A 38 5.02 -8.40 -4.90
CA TRP A 38 5.84 -8.82 -3.77
C TRP A 38 5.32 -10.11 -3.14
N CYS A 39 4.00 -10.24 -2.99
CA CYS A 39 3.40 -11.43 -2.43
C CYS A 39 3.67 -12.67 -3.30
N ASP A 40 3.54 -12.53 -4.62
CA ASP A 40 3.83 -13.56 -5.61
C ASP A 40 5.32 -13.95 -5.62
N GLY A 41 6.21 -12.95 -5.62
CA GLY A 41 7.67 -13.15 -5.61
C GLY A 41 8.21 -13.84 -4.37
N GLN A 42 7.48 -13.82 -3.26
CA GLN A 42 7.84 -14.56 -2.04
C GLN A 42 7.41 -16.03 -2.07
N GLY A 43 6.89 -16.54 -3.21
CA GLY A 43 6.51 -17.96 -3.40
C GLY A 43 5.36 -18.44 -2.52
N LEU A 44 4.74 -17.51 -1.79
CA LEU A 44 3.68 -17.77 -0.83
C LEU A 44 2.39 -17.28 -1.45
N LYS A 45 1.47 -18.21 -1.73
CA LYS A 45 0.07 -17.95 -2.16
C LYS A 45 -0.75 -17.28 -1.05
N CYS A 46 -0.16 -16.33 -0.34
CA CYS A 46 -0.83 -15.60 0.72
C CYS A 46 -1.69 -14.50 0.10
N SER A 47 -2.94 -14.36 0.53
CA SER A 47 -3.70 -13.15 0.19
C SER A 47 -3.04 -11.95 0.86
N ILE A 48 -3.13 -10.75 0.26
CA ILE A 48 -2.57 -9.53 0.86
C ILE A 48 -3.12 -9.31 2.29
N SER A 49 -4.35 -9.76 2.54
CA SER A 49 -4.98 -9.80 3.87
C SER A 49 -4.27 -10.73 4.88
N GLN A 50 -3.67 -11.84 4.44
CA GLN A 50 -2.87 -12.74 5.30
C GLN A 50 -1.51 -12.16 5.65
N ARG A 51 -0.95 -11.33 4.76
CA ARG A 51 0.35 -10.68 4.93
C ARG A 51 0.28 -9.31 5.56
N ALA A 52 -0.92 -8.92 5.99
CA ALA A 52 -1.04 -7.81 6.90
C ALA A 52 -0.59 -6.48 6.24
N ILE A 53 -0.67 -6.35 4.91
CA ILE A 53 -0.22 -5.15 4.20
C ILE A 53 -1.39 -4.16 4.11
N GLY A 54 -1.24 -3.01 4.73
CA GLY A 54 -2.15 -1.88 4.64
C GLY A 54 -1.70 -0.88 3.56
N VAL A 55 -2.65 -0.23 2.90
CA VAL A 55 -2.36 0.89 2.00
C VAL A 55 -2.69 2.19 2.74
N GLU A 56 -1.73 3.11 2.80
CA GLU A 56 -1.96 4.47 3.27
C GLU A 56 -1.86 5.48 2.14
N VAL A 57 -2.67 6.53 2.22
CA VAL A 57 -2.61 7.68 1.31
C VAL A 57 -2.24 8.93 2.08
N MET A 58 -1.35 9.73 1.51
CA MET A 58 -1.06 11.08 1.96
C MET A 58 -2.21 11.97 1.57
N THR A 59 -2.93 12.44 2.58
CA THR A 59 -3.98 13.44 2.40
C THR A 59 -3.38 14.82 2.13
N ARG A 60 -4.20 15.70 1.53
CA ARG A 60 -3.86 17.12 1.34
C ARG A 60 -3.39 17.85 2.61
N SER A 61 -3.74 17.33 3.79
CA SER A 61 -3.34 17.93 5.07
C SER A 61 -1.92 17.53 5.49
N GLY A 62 -1.20 16.75 4.69
CA GLY A 62 0.10 16.18 5.04
C GLY A 62 0.02 14.98 5.99
N SER A 63 -1.20 14.49 6.28
CA SER A 63 -1.42 13.33 7.15
C SER A 63 -1.59 12.06 6.31
N TRP A 64 -0.99 10.97 6.77
CA TRP A 64 -1.26 9.63 6.24
C TRP A 64 -2.59 9.12 6.76
N ARG A 65 -3.44 8.59 5.87
CA ARG A 65 -4.67 7.89 6.23
C ARG A 65 -4.65 6.51 5.61
N THR A 66 -4.94 5.50 6.42
CA THR A 66 -5.16 4.14 5.94
C THR A 66 -6.40 4.13 5.04
N VAL A 67 -6.19 3.84 3.75
CA VAL A 67 -7.25 3.78 2.74
C VAL A 67 -8.07 2.51 2.92
N GLY A 68 -7.37 1.42 3.24
CA GLY A 68 -7.99 0.15 3.53
C GLY A 68 -6.98 -0.97 3.53
N TYR A 69 -7.37 -2.06 4.16
CA TYR A 69 -6.78 -3.34 3.86
C TYR A 69 -7.44 -3.84 2.58
N PRO A 70 -6.69 -4.32 1.59
CA PRO A 70 -7.28 -5.03 0.46
C PRO A 70 -8.12 -6.17 1.02
N ARG A 71 -9.44 -5.97 1.00
CA ARG A 71 -10.43 -7.00 1.25
C ARG A 71 -10.50 -7.80 -0.04
N ASN A 72 -10.10 -9.07 0.08
CA ASN A 72 -10.06 -10.05 -0.98
C ASN A 72 -11.32 -10.04 -1.84
#